data_AF-A0A1R1LQ38-F1
#
_entry.id   AF-A0A1R1LQ38-F1
#
_cell.length_a   1.000
_cell.length_b   1.000
_cell.length_c   1.000
_cell.angle_alpha   90.00
_cell.angle_beta   90.00
_cell.angle_gamma   90.00
#
_symmetry.space_group_name_H-M   'P 1'
#
loop_
_entity.id
_entity.type
_entity.pdbx_description
1 polymer ?
#
loop_
_entity_poly.entity_id
_entity_poly.type
_entity_poly.pdbx_seq_one_letter_code
_entity_poly.pdbx_strand_id
1 'polypeptide(L)'
;RVDGAGAGIVSEAGGLLLTRTVQASGLGAGLSAVLGPWRKPLAVHDPGKIVTDLALSLAMGGDCLADVDRLRAQPAVFGPVASDPTVSRLVRALSTAAPAKALS
;
A
#
# COMPACT_ATOMS: atom_id res chain seq x y z
N ARG A 1 -20.48 -1.95 -27.35
CA ARG A 1 -19.29 -1.23 -26.82
C ARG A 1 -19.57 -1.06 -25.35
N VAL A 2 -18.90 -1.83 -24.49
CA VAL A 2 -19.15 -1.78 -23.04
C VAL A 2 -18.25 -0.67 -22.51
N ASP A 3 -18.84 0.38 -21.98
CA ASP A 3 -18.08 1.44 -21.33
C ASP A 3 -17.76 0.98 -19.90
N GLY A 4 -16.47 0.84 -19.59
CA GLY A 4 -15.94 0.38 -18.30
C GLY A 4 -16.11 1.38 -17.15
N ALA A 5 -17.25 2.08 -17.06
CA ALA A 5 -17.55 3.08 -16.05
C ALA A 5 -18.32 2.48 -14.86
N GLY A 6 -17.81 1.37 -14.31
CA GLY A 6 -18.41 0.67 -13.16
C GLY A 6 -17.46 0.41 -11.98
N ALA A 7 -16.18 0.80 -12.09
CA ALA A 7 -15.16 0.50 -11.08
C ALA A 7 -14.66 1.80 -10.44
N GLY A 8 -15.06 2.08 -9.20
CA GLY A 8 -14.50 3.26 -8.51
C GLY A 8 -15.15 3.67 -7.20
N ILE A 9 -16.13 2.93 -6.69
CA ILE A 9 -16.69 3.22 -5.37
C ILE A 9 -16.78 1.93 -4.56
N VAL A 10 -15.63 1.52 -4.02
CA VAL A 10 -15.64 0.55 -2.94
C VAL A 10 -16.24 1.25 -1.71
N SER A 11 -17.39 0.78 -1.23
CA SER A 11 -17.98 1.24 0.04
C SER A 11 -17.00 0.98 1.19
N GLU A 12 -17.15 1.67 2.31
CA GLU A 12 -16.34 1.45 3.53
C GLU A 12 -16.25 -0.04 3.90
N ALA A 13 -17.35 -0.79 3.72
CA ALA A 13 -17.41 -2.24 3.91
C ALA A 13 -16.47 -3.02 2.97
N GLY A 14 -16.30 -2.57 1.72
CA GLY A 14 -15.39 -3.19 0.77
C GLY A 14 -13.92 -2.87 1.06
N GLY A 15 -13.61 -1.67 1.57
CA GLY A 15 -12.27 -1.33 2.07
C GLY A 15 -11.87 -2.22 3.24
N LEU A 16 -12.79 -2.44 4.19
CA LEU A 16 -12.61 -3.39 5.29
C LEU A 16 -12.39 -4.82 4.80
N LEU A 17 -13.15 -5.28 3.80
CA LEU A 17 -12.99 -6.62 3.24
C LEU A 17 -11.62 -6.82 2.58
N LEU A 18 -11.14 -5.82 1.83
CA LEU A 18 -9.80 -5.85 1.24
C LEU A 18 -8.70 -5.91 2.31
N THR A 19 -8.81 -5.08 3.36
CA THR A 19 -7.86 -5.12 4.50
C THR A 19 -7.86 -6.48 5.18
N ARG A 20 -9.03 -7.10 5.40
CA ARG A 20 -9.12 -8.46 5.94
C ARG A 20 -8.51 -9.51 5.01
N THR A 21 -8.63 -9.32 3.70
CA THR A 21 -8.06 -10.23 2.70
C THR A 21 -6.53 -10.18 2.74
N VAL A 22 -5.96 -8.97 2.82
CA VAL A 22 -4.51 -8.77 3.02
C VAL A 22 -4.02 -9.47 4.28
N GLN A 23 -4.78 -9.37 5.38
CA GLN A 23 -4.43 -10.03 6.63
C GLN A 23 -4.54 -11.57 6.53
N ALA A 24 -5.65 -12.08 6.02
CA ALA A 24 -5.94 -13.51 5.94
C ALA A 24 -4.99 -14.25 4.98
N SER A 25 -4.56 -13.59 3.90
CA SER A 25 -3.59 -14.13 2.95
C SER A 25 -2.14 -14.09 3.47
N GLY A 26 -1.87 -13.36 4.55
CA GLY A 26 -0.50 -13.10 5.02
C GLY A 26 0.29 -12.14 4.13
N LEU A 27 -0.34 -11.52 3.13
CA LEU A 27 0.34 -10.65 2.16
C LEU A 27 1.10 -9.50 2.82
N GLY A 28 0.47 -8.82 3.79
CA GLY A 28 1.11 -7.73 4.51
C GLY A 28 2.36 -8.17 5.29
N ALA A 29 2.31 -9.35 5.91
CA ALA A 29 3.44 -9.92 6.62
C ALA A 29 4.57 -10.34 5.68
N GLY A 30 4.24 -10.99 4.55
CA GLY A 30 5.20 -11.37 3.52
C GLY A 30 5.90 -10.15 2.91
N LEU A 31 5.15 -9.08 2.60
CA LEU A 31 5.70 -7.83 2.10
C LEU A 31 6.61 -7.14 3.13
N SER A 32 6.24 -7.13 4.41
CA SER A 32 7.08 -6.57 5.48
C SER A 32 8.39 -7.34 5.62
N ALA A 33 8.36 -8.67 5.53
CA ALA A 33 9.55 -9.50 5.57
C ALA A 33 10.49 -9.24 4.37
N VAL A 34 9.96 -9.30 3.15
CA VAL A 34 10.74 -9.11 1.92
C VAL A 34 11.32 -7.70 1.82
N LEU A 35 10.55 -6.68 2.22
CA LEU A 35 11.00 -5.29 2.14
C LEU A 35 11.76 -4.82 3.38
N GLY A 36 12.03 -5.73 4.32
CA GLY A 36 12.86 -5.50 5.51
C GLY A 36 14.19 -4.79 5.23
N PRO A 37 14.95 -5.14 4.16
CA PRO A 37 16.20 -4.46 3.82
C PRO A 37 16.06 -2.96 3.50
N TRP A 38 14.86 -2.49 3.11
CA TRP A 38 14.58 -1.06 2.87
C TRP A 38 14.13 -0.32 4.13
N ARG A 39 13.94 -1.02 5.24
CA ARG A 39 13.55 -0.40 6.50
C ARG A 39 14.74 0.31 7.11
N LYS A 40 14.66 1.65 7.19
CA LYS A 40 15.66 2.44 7.90
C LYS A 40 15.56 2.17 9.41
N PRO A 41 16.66 2.23 10.17
CA PRO A 41 16.66 1.93 11.61
C PRO A 41 15.63 2.75 12.43
N LEU A 42 15.39 4.00 12.02
CA LEU A 42 14.45 4.91 12.68
C LEU A 42 13.15 5.10 11.89
N ALA A 43 12.82 4.19 10.97
CA ALA A 43 11.60 4.29 10.19
C ALA A 43 10.37 3.99 11.05
N VAL A 44 9.47 4.99 11.16
CA VAL A 44 8.15 4.83 11.78
C VAL A 44 7.24 3.95 10.93
N HIS A 45 7.30 4.11 9.60
CA HIS A 45 6.49 3.34 8.66
C HIS A 45 7.27 2.16 8.11
N ASP A 46 6.67 0.97 8.23
CA ASP A 46 7.18 -0.25 7.63
C ASP A 46 7.04 -0.20 6.09
N PRO A 47 8.10 -0.50 5.32
CA PRO A 47 8.04 -0.48 3.86
C PRO A 47 6.99 -1.42 3.25
N GLY A 48 6.79 -2.60 3.83
CA GLY A 48 5.76 -3.55 3.41
C GLY A 48 4.35 -3.00 3.62
N LYS A 49 4.12 -2.34 4.77
CA LYS A 49 2.86 -1.63 5.06
C LYS A 49 2.62 -0.51 4.05
N ILE A 50 3.64 0.31 3.73
CA ILE A 50 3.51 1.39 2.74
C ILE A 50 3.08 0.85 1.37
N VAL A 51 3.72 -0.22 0.90
CA VAL A 51 3.36 -0.85 -0.39
C VAL A 51 1.95 -1.44 -0.36
N THR A 52 1.57 -2.03 0.77
CA THR A 52 0.21 -2.57 0.97
C THR A 52 -0.85 -1.48 0.93
N ASP A 53 -0.61 -0.34 1.59
CA ASP A 53 -1.53 0.81 1.56
C ASP A 53 -1.68 1.38 0.16
N LEU A 54 -0.57 1.50 -0.58
CA LEU A 54 -0.62 1.95 -1.96
C LEU A 54 -1.45 1.00 -2.83
N ALA A 55 -1.26 -0.31 -2.68
CA ALA A 55 -2.06 -1.31 -3.38
C ALA A 55 -3.55 -1.24 -3.01
N LEU A 56 -3.88 -1.03 -1.72
CA LEU A 56 -5.25 -0.83 -1.26
C LEU A 56 -5.87 0.43 -1.87
N SER A 57 -5.12 1.54 -1.94
CA SER A 57 -5.58 2.78 -2.56
C SER A 57 -5.93 2.56 -4.03
N LEU A 58 -5.06 1.90 -4.80
CA LEU A 58 -5.31 1.54 -6.19
C LEU A 58 -6.51 0.59 -6.34
N ALA A 59 -6.63 -0.42 -5.48
CA ALA A 59 -7.73 -1.38 -5.51
C ALA A 59 -9.11 -0.76 -5.27
N MET A 60 -9.17 0.37 -4.55
CA MET A 60 -10.42 1.12 -4.36
C MET A 60 -10.68 2.16 -5.44
N GLY A 61 -9.82 2.25 -6.46
CA GLY A 61 -9.97 3.15 -7.60
C GLY A 61 -9.08 4.39 -7.56
N GLY A 62 -8.06 4.44 -6.70
CA GLY A 62 -7.01 5.45 -6.80
C GLY A 62 -6.16 5.24 -8.07
N ASP A 63 -5.65 6.32 -8.62
CA ASP A 63 -4.77 6.32 -9.80
C ASP A 63 -3.45 7.07 -9.53
N CYS A 64 -3.32 7.71 -8.36
CA CYS A 64 -2.18 8.51 -7.95
C CYS A 64 -1.63 8.07 -6.59
N LEU A 65 -0.32 8.30 -6.35
CA LEU A 65 0.30 8.06 -5.04
C LEU A 65 -0.38 8.87 -3.93
N ALA A 66 -0.93 10.05 -4.24
CA ALA A 66 -1.60 10.92 -3.28
C ALA A 66 -2.93 10.35 -2.78
N ASP A 67 -3.52 9.37 -3.47
CA ASP A 67 -4.80 8.78 -3.07
C ASP A 67 -4.70 7.94 -1.78
N VAL A 68 -3.48 7.70 -1.29
CA VAL A 68 -3.24 7.16 0.06
C VAL A 68 -3.72 8.12 1.16
N ASP A 69 -3.92 9.41 0.88
CA ASP A 69 -4.54 10.37 1.79
C ASP A 69 -5.95 9.94 2.20
N ARG A 70 -6.71 9.31 1.29
CA ARG A 70 -8.05 8.78 1.58
C ARG A 70 -8.00 7.63 2.59
N LEU A 71 -6.95 6.82 2.55
CA LEU A 71 -6.69 5.79 3.57
C LEU A 71 -6.31 6.42 4.89
N ARG A 72 -5.44 7.43 4.86
CA ARG A 72 -4.96 8.15 6.05
C ARG A 72 -6.09 8.85 6.79
N ALA A 73 -7.12 9.31 6.08
CA ALA A 73 -8.33 9.89 6.67
C ALA A 73 -9.18 8.88 7.47
N GLN A 74 -8.92 7.57 7.33
CA GLN A 74 -9.67 6.49 7.99
C GLN A 74 -8.73 5.58 8.83
N PRO A 75 -8.04 6.13 9.83
CA PRO A 75 -7.03 5.38 10.59
C PRO A 75 -7.62 4.20 11.39
N ALA A 76 -8.92 4.21 11.70
CA ALA A 76 -9.59 3.09 12.37
C ALA A 76 -9.66 1.83 11.49
N VAL A 77 -9.64 1.99 10.16
CA VAL A 77 -9.72 0.88 9.19
C VAL A 77 -8.34 0.47 8.71
N PHE A 78 -7.48 1.45 8.42
CA PHE A 78 -6.20 1.21 7.74
C PHE A 78 -4.97 1.42 8.63
N GLY A 79 -5.15 1.86 9.87
CA GLY A 79 -4.05 2.20 10.77
C GLY A 79 -3.23 3.40 10.28
N PRO A 80 -1.97 3.55 10.76
CA PRO A 80 -1.11 4.66 10.35
C PRO A 80 -0.65 4.51 8.90
N VAL A 81 -1.03 5.47 8.04
CA VAL A 81 -0.67 5.52 6.62
C VAL A 81 0.39 6.60 6.41
N ALA A 82 1.45 6.27 5.66
CA ALA A 82 2.56 7.19 5.41
C ALA A 82 2.12 8.41 4.58
N SER A 83 2.82 9.54 4.75
CA SER A 83 2.64 10.74 3.93
C SER A 83 3.13 10.55 2.49
N ASP A 84 2.59 11.29 1.53
CA ASP A 84 2.96 11.18 0.11
C ASP A 84 4.46 11.34 -0.14
N PRO A 85 5.19 12.29 0.50
CA PRO A 85 6.64 12.36 0.34
C PRO A 85 7.36 11.10 0.84
N THR A 86 6.80 10.41 1.84
CA THR A 86 7.37 9.15 2.35
C THR A 86 7.12 8.00 1.39
N VAL A 87 5.90 7.91 0.84
CA VAL A 87 5.55 6.93 -0.20
C VAL A 87 6.43 7.13 -1.43
N SER A 88 6.52 8.36 -1.95
CA SER A 88 7.33 8.72 -3.11
C SER A 88 8.81 8.38 -2.93
N ARG A 89 9.39 8.68 -1.75
CA ARG A 89 10.78 8.30 -1.45
C ARG A 89 11.00 6.80 -1.43
N LEU A 90 10.07 6.02 -0.88
CA LEU A 90 10.17 4.55 -0.89
C LEU A 90 10.11 4.02 -2.32
N VAL A 91 9.12 4.46 -3.11
CA VAL A 91 8.97 4.04 -4.51
C VAL A 91 10.24 4.37 -5.31
N ARG A 92 10.82 5.56 -5.13
CA ARG A 92 12.10 5.94 -5.76
C ARG A 92 13.26 5.04 -5.31
N ALA A 93 13.32 4.66 -4.04
CA ALA A 93 14.37 3.76 -3.55
C ALA A 93 14.22 2.35 -4.16
N LEU A 94 12.99 1.84 -4.24
CA LEU A 94 12.70 0.54 -4.85
C LEU A 94 12.95 0.53 -6.35
N SER A 95 12.63 1.61 -7.08
CA SER A 95 12.88 1.70 -8.53
C SER A 95 14.37 1.67 -8.88
N THR A 96 15.24 2.00 -7.92
CA THR A 96 16.70 1.93 -8.10
C THR A 96 17.31 0.58 -7.71
N ALA A 97 16.52 -0.34 -7.16
CA ALA A 97 16.98 -1.67 -6.79
C ALA A 97 16.87 -2.66 -7.97
N ALA A 98 17.92 -3.44 -8.22
CA ALA A 98 17.86 -4.52 -9.19
C ALA A 98 16.95 -5.65 -8.66
N PRO A 99 15.98 -6.16 -9.46
CA PRO A 99 14.94 -7.07 -8.98
C PRO A 99 15.46 -8.39 -8.38
N ALA A 100 16.61 -8.89 -8.85
CA ALA A 100 17.19 -10.15 -8.36
C ALA A 100 17.92 -10.02 -7.01
N LYS A 101 18.35 -8.81 -6.61
CA LYS A 101 19.05 -8.59 -5.33
C LYS A 101 18.08 -8.24 -4.20
N ALA A 102 16.80 -8.08 -4.53
CA ALA A 102 15.79 -7.55 -3.63
C ALA A 102 14.85 -8.59 -3.02
N LEU A 103 14.82 -9.78 -3.59
CA LEU A 103 13.91 -10.87 -3.25
C LEU A 103 14.66 -12.20 -2.97
N SER A 104 15.99 -12.17 -2.97
CA SER A 104 16.88 -13.31 -2.73
C SER A 104 17.17 -13.50 -1.25
#